data_AF-A0A174I878-F1
#
_entry.id   AF-A0A174I878-F1
#
_cell.length_a   1.000
_cell.length_b   1.000
_cell.length_c   1.000
_cell.angle_alpha   90.00
_cell.angle_beta   90.00
_cell.angle_gamma   90.00
#
_symmetry.space_group_name_H-M   'P 1'
#
loop_
_entity.id
_entity.type
_entity.pdbx_description
1 polymer ?
#
loop_
_entity_poly.entity_id
_entity_poly.type
_entity_poly.pdbx_seq_one_letter_code
_entity_poly.pdbx_strand_id
1 'polypeptide(L)' 'MSYFSEIYGDPELSARAKQVLVYLHDRANKDGKSWYAIATMAKDLSISRSTIKRALAELIHQGRVEK' A
#
# COMPACT_ATOMS: atom_id res chain seq x y z
N MET A 1 -15.34 -4.12 12.38
CA MET A 1 -13.88 -4.20 12.47
C MET A 1 -13.30 -2.97 11.80
N SER A 2 -12.33 -2.28 12.39
CA SER A 2 -11.71 -1.11 11.75
C SER A 2 -10.86 -1.57 10.56
N TYR A 3 -10.85 -0.83 9.45
CA TYR A 3 -10.02 -1.13 8.27
C TYR A 3 -8.56 -1.45 8.66
N PHE A 4 -8.01 -0.68 9.60
CA PHE A 4 -6.67 -0.88 10.14
C PHE A 4 -6.50 -2.20 10.89
N SER A 5 -7.53 -2.67 11.62
CA SER A 5 -7.45 -3.94 12.35
C SER A 5 -7.35 -5.16 11.43
N GLU A 6 -7.99 -5.11 10.26
CA GLU A 6 -7.88 -6.16 9.25
C GLU A 6 -6.50 -6.17 8.62
N ILE A 7 -6.01 -4.99 8.21
CA ILE A 7 -4.70 -4.84 7.55
C ILE A 7 -3.56 -5.25 8.49
N TYR A 8 -3.56 -4.77 9.73
CA TYR A 8 -2.50 -5.09 10.68
C TYR A 8 -2.58 -6.52 11.18
N GLY A 9 -3.77 -7.11 11.24
CA GLY A 9 -4.01 -8.50 11.65
C GLY A 9 -3.62 -9.54 10.60
N ASP A 10 -3.48 -9.17 9.32
CA ASP A 10 -3.13 -10.09 8.24
C ASP A 10 -1.65 -10.54 8.32
N PRO A 11 -1.34 -11.81 8.63
CA PRO A 11 0.04 -12.30 8.73
C PRO A 11 0.72 -12.45 7.36
N GLU A 12 -0.06 -12.52 6.27
CA GLU A 12 0.46 -12.71 4.91
C GLU A 12 1.00 -11.41 4.31
N LEU A 13 0.64 -10.27 4.90
CA LEU A 13 1.13 -8.96 4.47
C LEU A 13 2.42 -8.57 5.19
N SER A 14 3.44 -8.25 4.41
CA SER A 14 4.66 -7.66 4.92
C SER A 14 4.40 -6.28 5.53
N ALA A 15 5.18 -5.90 6.54
CA ALA A 15 5.03 -4.59 7.18
C ALA A 15 5.12 -3.41 6.18
N ARG A 16 5.89 -3.57 5.11
CA ARG A 16 6.02 -2.57 4.03
C ARG A 16 4.80 -2.55 3.13
N ALA A 17 4.23 -3.70 2.78
CA ALA A 17 2.98 -3.79 2.03
C ALA A 17 1.82 -3.15 2.82
N LYS A 18 1.70 -3.42 4.12
CA LYS A 18 0.72 -2.77 5.00
C LYS A 18 0.85 -1.25 4.97
N GLN A 19 2.07 -0.74 5.11
CA GLN A 19 2.32 0.71 5.12
C GLN A 19 1.99 1.37 3.78
N VAL A 20 2.32 0.70 2.66
CA VAL A 20 1.96 1.17 1.31
C VAL A 20 0.44 1.14 1.12
N LEU A 21 -0.23 0.07 1.55
CA LEU A 21 -1.68 -0.07 1.41
C LEU A 21 -2.45 0.99 2.20
N VAL A 22 -2.02 1.26 3.44
CA VAL A 22 -2.58 2.34 4.25
C VAL A 22 -2.37 3.71 3.59
N TYR A 23 -1.16 3.96 3.07
CA TYR A 23 -0.87 5.21 2.36
C TYR A 23 -1.78 5.40 1.14
N LEU A 24 -2.02 4.34 0.38
CA LEU A 24 -2.91 4.36 -0.79
C LEU A 24 -4.35 4.60 -0.38
N HIS A 25 -4.82 3.93 0.68
CA HIS A 25 -6.18 4.08 1.18
C HIS A 25 -6.46 5.51 1.68
N ASP A 26 -5.53 6.11 2.43
CA ASP A 26 -5.68 7.47 2.95
C ASP A 26 -5.75 8.53 1.82
N ARG A 27 -5.08 8.26 0.69
CA ARG A 27 -5.05 9.12 -0.49
C ARG A 27 -6.02 8.67 -1.59
N ALA A 28 -6.81 7.63 -1.35
CA ALA A 28 -7.79 7.17 -2.31
C ALA A 28 -9.00 8.10 -2.28
N ASN A 29 -9.62 8.31 -3.45
CA ASN A 29 -10.90 8.99 -3.52
C ASN A 29 -12.03 8.09 -2.97
N LYS A 30 -13.27 8.57 -3.00
CA LYS A 30 -14.45 7.81 -2.57
C LYS A 30 -14.68 6.50 -3.36
N ASP A 31 -14.08 6.39 -4.55
CA ASP A 31 -14.14 5.21 -5.41
C ASP A 31 -12.97 4.26 -5.20
N GLY A 32 -12.09 4.52 -4.23
CA GLY A 32 -10.90 3.69 -3.97
C GLY A 32 -9.75 3.91 -4.96
N LYS A 33 -9.82 4.93 -5.82
CA LYS A 33 -8.78 5.23 -6.82
C LYS A 33 -7.76 6.21 -6.26
N SER A 34 -6.48 5.91 -6.50
CA SER A 34 -5.37 6.79 -6.15
C SER A 34 -4.40 6.90 -7.32
N TRP A 35 -3.96 8.11 -7.64
CA TRP A 35 -2.97 8.38 -8.68
C TRP A 35 -1.66 8.77 -8.01
N TYR A 36 -0.80 7.79 -7.79
CA TYR A 36 0.44 7.97 -7.06
C TYR A 36 1.66 7.72 -7.95
N ALA A 37 2.67 8.58 -7.79
CA ALA A 37 3.98 8.34 -8.37
C ALA A 37 4.86 7.59 -7.37
N ILE A 38 5.51 6.50 -7.80
CA ILE A 38 6.43 5.70 -6.97
C ILE A 38 7.52 6.58 -6.31
N ALA A 39 8.01 7.59 -7.03
CA ALA A 39 9.01 8.52 -6.51
C ALA A 39 8.48 9.37 -5.35
N THR A 40 7.23 9.84 -5.44
CA THR A 40 6.56 10.58 -4.37
C THR A 40 6.34 9.70 -3.16
N MET A 41 5.82 8.48 -3.34
CA MET A 41 5.64 7.53 -2.23
C MET A 41 6.95 7.21 -1.52
N ALA A 42 8.02 7.01 -2.29
CA ALA A 42 9.34 6.73 -1.74
C ALA A 42 9.82 7.89 -0.85
N LYS A 43 9.60 9.14 -1.28
CA LYS A 43 9.93 10.34 -0.52
C LYS A 43 9.06 10.47 0.73
N ASP A 44 7.75 10.38 0.58
CA ASP A 44 6.77 10.59 1.66
C ASP A 44 6.91 9.52 2.76
N LEU A 45 7.09 8.26 2.38
CA LEU A 45 7.24 7.14 3.32
C LEU A 45 8.69 6.95 3.79
N SER A 46 9.66 7.68 3.23
CA SER A 46 11.09 7.45 3.46
C SER A 46 11.52 5.99 3.20
N ILE A 47 10.98 5.40 2.13
CA ILE A 47 11.22 4.02 1.70
C ILE A 47 11.86 4.05 0.32
N SER A 48 12.80 3.14 0.03
CA SER A 48 13.41 3.07 -1.30
C SER A 48 12.36 2.75 -2.38
N ARG A 49 12.57 3.29 -3.59
CA ARG A 49 11.72 3.01 -4.76
C ARG A 49 11.59 1.50 -5.05
N SER A 50 12.66 0.73 -4.82
CA SER A 50 12.66 -0.73 -4.99
C SER A 50 11.77 -1.43 -3.96
N THR A 51 11.77 -0.98 -2.71
CA THR A 51 10.87 -1.52 -1.68
C THR A 51 9.42 -1.15 -1.94
N ILE A 52 9.12 0.07 -2.40
CA ILE A 52 7.76 0.44 -2.85
C ILE A 52 7.29 -0.47 -3.98
N LYS A 53 8.13 -0.70 -5.00
CA LYS A 53 7.79 -1.62 -6.11
C LYS A 53 7.50 -3.04 -5.64
N ARG A 54 8.32 -3.57 -4.73
CA ARG A 54 8.12 -4.91 -4.15
C ARG A 54 6.82 -4.99 -3.35
N ALA A 55 6.55 -3.99 -2.51
CA ALA A 55 5.32 -3.91 -1.74
C ALA A 55 4.08 -3.83 -2.65
N LEU A 56 4.12 -3.02 -3.72
CA LEU A 56 3.04 -2.98 -4.71
C LEU A 56 2.84 -4.32 -5.42
N ALA A 57 3.94 -5.00 -5.80
CA ALA A 57 3.85 -6.32 -6.43
C ALA A 57 3.22 -7.37 -5.49
N GLU A 58 3.56 -7.34 -4.21
CA GLU A 58 2.95 -8.18 -3.17
C GLU A 58 1.44 -7.90 -3.04
N LEU A 59 1.06 -6.62 -2.97
CA LEU A 59 -0.35 -6.20 -2.89
C LEU A 59 -1.16 -6.62 -4.12
N ILE A 60 -0.57 -6.53 -5.32
CA ILE A 60 -1.20 -6.99 -6.56
C ILE A 60 -1.35 -8.51 -6.56
N HIS A 61 -0.31 -9.25 -6.14
CA HIS A 61 -0.35 -10.70 -6.07
C HIS A 61 -1.42 -11.21 -5.09
N GLN A 62 -1.65 -10.49 -4.00
CA GLN A 62 -2.70 -10.79 -3.01
C GLN A 62 -4.08 -10.25 -3.40
N GLY A 63 -4.24 -9.60 -4.56
CA GLY A 63 -5.52 -9.05 -5.01
C GLY A 63 -6.01 -7.87 -4.16
N ARG A 64 -5.12 -7.20 -3.42
CA ARG A 64 -5.45 -6.06 -2.55
C ARG A 64 -5.42 -4.71 -3.30
N VAL A 65 -4.66 -4.64 -4.40
CA VAL A 65 -4.51 -3.44 -5.24
C VAL A 65 -4.48 -3.85 -6.71
N GLU A 66 -5.15 -3.09 -7.57
CA GLU A 66 -5.10 -3.22 -9.02
C GLU A 66 -4.35 -2.03 -9.65
N LYS A 67 -3.84 -2.22 -10.88
CA LYS A 67 -3.09 -1.19 -11.62
C LYS A 67 -4.00 -0.19 -12.31
#